data_AF-A0A2V4EPW1-F1
#
_entry.id   AF-A0A2V4EPW1-F1
#
_cell.length_a   1.000
_cell.length_b   1.000
_cell.length_c   1.000
_cell.angle_alpha   90.00
_cell.angle_beta   90.00
_cell.angle_gamma   90.00
#
_symmetry.space_group_name_H-M   'P 1'
#
loop_
_entity.id
_entity.type
_entity.pdbx_description
1 polymer ?
#
loop_
_entity_poly.entity_id
_entity_poly.type
_entity_poly.pdbx_seq_one_letter_code
_entity_poly.pdbx_strand_id
1 'polypeptide(L)'
;MKGDFEQAINNNEITAYLKGEGEYFTPEEGNMGYHNEIINFNRMIAYLREKENPYQLLVKYFRLYLSSLKEDPLDAWSLFNNIGCYYYLRKKNRFFLTENEDLMDELTAEEKKKIGVLCRYLRDNFDKVPDSAQMFPIEKQMKIEIKYGCPYNLLTF
;
A
#
# COMPACT_ATOMS: atom_id res chain seq x y z
N MET A 1 -18.78 -0.81 -10.47
CA MET A 1 -18.05 -1.87 -11.22
C MET A 1 -17.79 -2.98 -10.20
N LYS A 2 -17.86 -4.28 -10.52
CA LYS A 2 -17.51 -5.28 -9.49
C LYS A 2 -16.07 -5.03 -8.99
N GLY A 3 -15.87 -5.00 -7.69
CA GLY A 3 -14.55 -4.76 -7.08
C GLY A 3 -14.13 -3.29 -6.98
N ASP A 4 -15.07 -2.33 -6.94
CA ASP A 4 -14.73 -0.95 -6.60
C ASP A 4 -14.63 -0.72 -5.07
N PHE A 5 -13.98 0.39 -4.69
CA PHE A 5 -13.69 0.67 -3.28
C PHE A 5 -14.95 0.88 -2.43
N GLU A 6 -16.02 1.40 -3.04
CA GLU A 6 -17.31 1.58 -2.36
C GLU A 6 -17.94 0.24 -1.99
N GLN A 7 -17.91 -0.74 -2.90
CA GLN A 7 -18.35 -2.11 -2.62
C GLN A 7 -17.55 -2.70 -1.44
N ALA A 8 -16.22 -2.52 -1.42
CA ALA A 8 -15.38 -3.01 -0.32
C ALA A 8 -15.75 -2.38 1.03
N ILE A 9 -16.12 -1.10 1.06
CA ILE A 9 -16.62 -0.46 2.28
C ILE A 9 -17.94 -1.10 2.72
N ASN A 10 -18.90 -1.21 1.81
CA ASN A 10 -20.24 -1.71 2.10
C ASN A 10 -20.24 -3.16 2.60
N ASN A 11 -19.27 -3.96 2.16
CA ASN A 11 -19.13 -5.36 2.55
C ASN A 11 -18.19 -5.59 3.75
N ASN A 12 -17.58 -4.54 4.32
CA ASN A 12 -16.51 -4.65 5.33
C ASN A 12 -15.25 -5.42 4.84
N GLU A 13 -14.88 -5.24 3.58
CA GLU A 13 -13.80 -5.96 2.89
C GLU A 13 -12.59 -5.05 2.59
N ILE A 14 -12.40 -3.95 3.33
CA ILE A 14 -11.30 -3.00 3.11
C ILE A 14 -9.92 -3.66 3.16
N THR A 15 -9.74 -4.64 4.05
CA THR A 15 -8.48 -5.38 4.17
C THR A 15 -8.21 -6.20 2.92
N ALA A 16 -9.21 -6.96 2.44
CA ALA A 16 -9.13 -7.72 1.19
C ALA A 16 -8.89 -6.81 -0.02
N TYR A 17 -9.51 -5.61 -0.05
CA TYR A 17 -9.31 -4.63 -1.10
C TYR A 17 -7.85 -4.17 -1.21
N LEU A 18 -7.27 -3.74 -0.08
CA LEU A 18 -5.89 -3.22 -0.04
C LEU A 18 -4.85 -4.34 -0.23
N LYS A 19 -5.20 -5.60 0.11
CA LYS A 19 -4.39 -6.78 -0.21
C LYS A 19 -4.52 -7.24 -1.66
N GLY A 20 -5.52 -6.77 -2.40
CA GLY A 20 -5.81 -7.25 -3.74
C GLY A 20 -6.33 -8.70 -3.75
N GLU A 21 -7.09 -9.10 -2.73
CA GLU A 21 -7.64 -10.46 -2.61
C GLU A 21 -8.98 -10.61 -3.34
N GLY A 22 -9.27 -11.82 -3.82
CA GLY A 22 -10.57 -12.18 -4.38
C GLY A 22 -10.98 -11.29 -5.56
N GLU A 23 -12.16 -10.68 -5.50
CA GLU A 23 -12.69 -9.81 -6.55
C GLU A 23 -11.93 -8.47 -6.69
N TYR A 24 -11.05 -8.13 -5.74
CA TYR A 24 -10.23 -6.92 -5.76
C TYR A 24 -8.86 -7.11 -6.38
N PHE A 25 -8.51 -8.36 -6.72
CA PHE A 25 -7.30 -8.67 -7.47
C PHE A 25 -7.39 -8.04 -8.86
N THR A 26 -6.55 -7.04 -9.08
CA THR A 26 -6.33 -6.44 -10.39
C THR A 26 -5.02 -6.98 -10.95
N PRO A 27 -5.03 -7.85 -11.98
CA PRO A 27 -3.81 -8.34 -12.60
C PRO A 27 -3.08 -7.19 -13.28
N GLU A 28 -1.76 -7.17 -13.16
CA GLU A 28 -0.95 -6.21 -13.91
C GLU A 28 -0.57 -6.76 -15.29
N GLU A 29 -1.44 -6.53 -16.29
CA GLU A 29 -1.10 -6.77 -17.69
C GLU A 29 -0.02 -5.76 -18.14
N GLY A 30 1.25 -6.14 -18.00
CA GLY A 30 2.38 -5.42 -18.64
C GLY A 30 3.59 -5.08 -17.76
N ASN A 31 3.60 -5.37 -16.45
CA ASN A 31 4.63 -4.83 -15.54
C ASN A 31 5.19 -5.84 -14.51
N MET A 32 5.40 -7.09 -14.94
CA MET A 32 6.19 -8.07 -14.18
C MET A 32 5.57 -8.55 -12.86
N GLY A 33 4.25 -8.77 -12.87
CA GLY A 33 3.63 -9.82 -12.06
C GLY A 33 3.27 -9.42 -10.64
N TYR A 34 1.99 -9.19 -10.41
CA TYR A 34 1.17 -9.94 -9.44
C TYR A 34 -0.14 -9.16 -9.31
N HIS A 35 -0.18 -8.15 -8.46
CA HIS A 35 -1.32 -7.25 -8.29
C HIS A 35 -0.94 -5.83 -8.69
N ASN A 36 -1.85 -5.10 -9.33
CA ASN A 36 -1.68 -3.68 -9.63
C ASN A 36 -2.30 -2.84 -8.49
N GLU A 37 -1.55 -2.59 -7.41
CA GLU A 37 -2.02 -1.80 -6.27
C GLU A 37 -2.34 -0.37 -6.68
N ILE A 38 -1.68 0.18 -7.71
CA ILE A 38 -1.88 1.57 -8.14
C ILE A 38 -3.29 1.80 -8.71
N ILE A 39 -3.91 0.81 -9.37
CA ILE A 39 -5.31 0.89 -9.82
C ILE A 39 -6.25 0.95 -8.62
N ASN A 40 -6.06 0.07 -7.64
CA ASN A 40 -6.88 0.05 -6.42
C ASN A 40 -6.71 1.36 -5.63
N PHE A 41 -5.48 1.85 -5.48
CA PHE A 41 -5.21 3.11 -4.82
C PHE A 41 -5.85 4.31 -5.54
N ASN A 42 -5.80 4.37 -6.87
CA ASN A 42 -6.46 5.44 -7.63
C ASN A 42 -7.99 5.43 -7.44
N ARG A 43 -8.62 4.25 -7.44
CA ARG A 43 -10.07 4.11 -7.20
C ARG A 43 -10.46 4.52 -5.79
N MET A 44 -9.67 4.11 -4.78
CA MET A 44 -9.85 4.56 -3.40
C MET A 44 -9.74 6.08 -3.30
N ILE A 45 -8.70 6.69 -3.87
CA ILE A 45 -8.51 8.14 -3.83
C ILE A 45 -9.65 8.88 -4.54
N ALA A 46 -10.14 8.38 -5.68
CA ALA A 46 -11.30 8.95 -6.36
C ALA A 46 -12.55 8.95 -5.46
N TYR A 47 -12.85 7.84 -4.79
CA TYR A 47 -13.96 7.74 -3.84
C TYR A 47 -13.79 8.68 -2.64
N LEU A 48 -12.61 8.72 -2.04
CA LEU A 48 -12.36 9.51 -0.83
C LEU A 48 -12.50 11.01 -1.08
N ARG A 49 -12.12 11.50 -2.27
CA ARG A 49 -12.20 12.93 -2.66
C ARG A 49 -13.60 13.53 -2.54
N GLU A 50 -14.64 12.70 -2.58
CA GLU A 50 -16.04 13.13 -2.49
C GLU A 50 -16.57 13.14 -1.04
N LYS A 51 -15.74 12.80 -0.04
CA LYS A 51 -16.13 12.71 1.37
C LYS A 51 -15.69 13.94 2.15
N GLU A 52 -16.33 14.18 3.29
CA GLU A 52 -16.10 15.36 4.14
C GLU A 52 -14.70 15.38 4.78
N ASN A 53 -14.18 14.23 5.22
CA ASN A 53 -12.86 14.09 5.86
C ASN A 53 -12.00 13.03 5.14
N PRO A 54 -11.58 13.31 3.90
CA PRO A 54 -10.96 12.32 3.01
C PRO A 54 -9.69 11.70 3.58
N TYR A 55 -8.82 12.53 4.16
CA TYR A 55 -7.51 12.10 4.65
C TYR A 55 -7.64 11.25 5.92
N GLN A 56 -8.51 11.64 6.85
CA GLN A 56 -8.76 10.90 8.08
C GLN A 56 -9.40 9.54 7.78
N LEU A 57 -10.22 9.45 6.74
CA LEU A 57 -10.72 8.17 6.23
C LEU A 57 -9.59 7.31 5.63
N LEU A 58 -8.69 7.89 4.84
CA LEU A 58 -7.51 7.17 4.32
C LEU A 58 -6.70 6.57 5.48
N VAL A 59 -6.36 7.37 6.49
CA VAL A 59 -5.60 6.94 7.67
C VAL A 59 -6.35 5.82 8.40
N LYS A 60 -7.65 5.97 8.62
CA LYS A 60 -8.49 4.93 9.24
C LYS A 60 -8.43 3.60 8.47
N TYR A 61 -8.61 3.63 7.15
CA TYR A 61 -8.59 2.41 6.33
C TYR A 61 -7.21 1.79 6.27
N PHE A 62 -6.14 2.60 6.20
CA PHE A 62 -4.77 2.11 6.25
C PHE A 62 -4.44 1.44 7.59
N ARG A 63 -4.87 2.01 8.73
CA ARG A 63 -4.69 1.37 10.04
C ARG A 63 -5.43 0.03 10.14
N LEU A 64 -6.66 -0.05 9.63
CA LEU A 64 -7.41 -1.31 9.56
C LEU A 64 -6.66 -2.36 8.74
N TYR A 65 -6.20 -1.99 7.55
CA TYR A 65 -5.35 -2.82 6.71
C TYR A 65 -4.07 -3.26 7.44
N LEU A 66 -3.29 -2.33 7.98
CA LEU A 66 -2.04 -2.61 8.69
C LEU A 66 -2.27 -3.57 9.86
N SER A 67 -3.36 -3.42 10.61
CA SER A 67 -3.70 -4.31 11.72
C SER A 67 -3.93 -5.75 11.26
N SER A 68 -4.47 -5.95 10.05
CA SER A 68 -4.76 -7.27 9.46
C SER A 68 -3.54 -8.01 8.91
N LEU A 69 -2.41 -7.33 8.74
CA LEU A 69 -1.22 -7.93 8.13
C LEU A 69 -0.53 -8.93 9.05
N LYS A 70 -0.10 -10.03 8.46
CA LYS A 70 0.71 -11.09 9.06
C LYS A 70 2.15 -10.97 8.57
N GLU A 71 3.06 -11.58 9.31
CA GLU A 71 4.46 -11.72 8.90
C GLU A 71 4.59 -12.86 7.88
N ASP A 72 4.16 -12.58 6.64
CA ASP A 72 4.29 -13.49 5.50
C ASP A 72 4.67 -12.71 4.23
N PRO A 73 5.17 -13.40 3.18
CA PRO A 73 5.70 -12.72 1.99
C PRO A 73 4.66 -11.89 1.24
N LEU A 74 3.39 -12.35 1.20
CA LEU A 74 2.33 -11.68 0.45
C LEU A 74 1.85 -10.42 1.17
N ASP A 75 1.60 -10.51 2.47
CA ASP A 75 1.19 -9.36 3.29
C ASP A 75 2.31 -8.32 3.36
N ALA A 76 3.58 -8.76 3.47
CA ALA A 76 4.72 -7.85 3.47
C ALA A 76 4.94 -7.16 2.11
N TRP A 77 4.77 -7.90 1.01
CA TRP A 77 4.83 -7.36 -0.35
C TRP A 77 3.71 -6.36 -0.62
N SER A 78 2.48 -6.70 -0.25
CA SER A 78 1.31 -5.82 -0.34
C SER A 78 1.55 -4.51 0.42
N LEU A 79 2.11 -4.56 1.64
CA LEU A 79 2.38 -3.37 2.44
C LEU A 79 3.36 -2.43 1.75
N PHE A 80 4.46 -2.99 1.24
CA PHE A 80 5.49 -2.27 0.52
C PHE A 80 4.89 -1.51 -0.66
N ASN A 81 4.16 -2.22 -1.54
CA ASN A 81 3.52 -1.61 -2.71
C ASN A 81 2.46 -0.56 -2.36
N ASN A 82 1.64 -0.78 -1.33
CA ASN A 82 0.64 0.20 -0.89
C ASN A 82 1.30 1.50 -0.40
N ILE A 83 2.40 1.41 0.36
CA ILE A 83 3.18 2.58 0.79
C ILE A 83 3.80 3.28 -0.44
N GLY A 84 4.39 2.52 -1.36
CA GLY A 84 4.93 3.03 -2.62
C GLY A 84 3.88 3.80 -3.43
N CYS A 85 2.68 3.22 -3.59
CA CYS A 85 1.55 3.84 -4.28
C CYS A 85 1.09 5.14 -3.61
N TYR A 86 0.97 5.15 -2.28
CA TYR A 86 0.63 6.36 -1.52
C TYR A 86 1.60 7.51 -1.84
N TYR A 87 2.91 7.28 -1.72
CA TYR A 87 3.91 8.34 -1.92
C TYR A 87 4.06 8.75 -3.38
N TYR A 88 3.93 7.81 -4.31
CA TYR A 88 3.91 8.11 -5.74
C TYR A 88 2.72 9.02 -6.09
N LEU A 89 1.52 8.71 -5.59
CA LEU A 89 0.33 9.53 -5.82
C LEU A 89 0.39 10.86 -5.07
N ARG A 90 0.98 10.91 -3.87
CA ARG A 90 1.24 12.16 -3.13
C ARG A 90 2.01 13.17 -3.97
N LYS A 91 3.05 12.74 -4.68
CA LYS A 91 3.83 13.61 -5.57
C LYS A 91 3.01 14.12 -6.76
N LYS A 92 2.10 13.31 -7.29
CA LYS A 92 1.29 13.62 -8.49
C LYS A 92 -0.01 14.38 -8.19
N ASN A 93 -0.57 14.24 -6.98
CA ASN A 93 -1.88 14.75 -6.61
C ASN A 93 -1.80 15.65 -5.36
N ARG A 94 -1.23 16.84 -5.52
CA ARG A 94 -1.12 17.85 -4.44
C ARG A 94 -2.47 18.40 -3.93
N PHE A 95 -3.59 18.01 -4.56
CA PHE A 95 -4.94 18.43 -4.16
C PHE A 95 -5.56 17.61 -3.02
N PHE A 96 -5.07 16.39 -2.75
CA PHE A 96 -5.66 15.48 -1.75
C PHE A 96 -4.75 15.23 -0.54
N LEU A 97 -3.43 15.31 -0.75
CA LEU A 97 -2.43 15.15 0.29
C LEU A 97 -1.73 16.49 0.41
N THR A 98 -2.25 17.35 1.29
CA THR A 98 -1.61 18.64 1.58
C THR A 98 -0.19 18.40 2.06
N GLU A 99 0.72 19.37 1.86
CA GLU A 99 2.12 19.19 2.26
C GLU A 99 2.29 18.89 3.76
N ASN A 100 1.30 19.22 4.58
CA ASN A 100 1.35 19.13 6.05
C ASN A 100 0.80 17.83 6.64
N GLU A 101 0.18 16.95 5.86
CA GLU A 101 -0.45 15.71 6.35
C GLU A 101 0.28 14.49 5.78
N ASP A 102 0.98 13.71 6.61
CA ASP A 102 1.69 12.48 6.20
C ASP A 102 1.16 11.24 6.87
N LEU A 103 0.80 10.24 6.05
CA LEU A 103 0.26 8.97 6.51
C LEU A 103 1.14 8.36 7.61
N MET A 104 2.46 8.43 7.47
CA MET A 104 3.38 7.91 8.47
C MET A 104 3.38 8.75 9.74
N ASP A 105 3.22 10.07 9.68
CA ASP A 105 3.17 10.92 10.87
C ASP A 105 1.95 10.63 11.76
N GLU A 106 0.86 10.20 11.15
CA GLU A 106 -0.34 9.78 11.87
C GLU A 106 -0.17 8.44 12.62
N LEU A 107 0.77 7.59 12.22
CA LEU A 107 0.91 6.26 12.83
C LEU A 107 1.57 6.31 14.21
N THR A 108 1.09 5.44 15.09
CA THR A 108 1.72 5.19 16.40
C THR A 108 3.09 4.54 16.25
N ALA A 109 3.89 4.58 17.31
CA ALA A 109 5.21 3.93 17.32
C ALA A 109 5.11 2.41 17.08
N GLU A 110 4.07 1.74 17.60
CA GLU A 110 3.88 0.30 17.41
C GLU A 110 3.47 -0.03 15.97
N GLU A 111 2.62 0.78 15.34
CA GLU A 111 2.26 0.64 13.93
C GLU A 111 3.49 0.83 13.02
N LYS A 112 4.33 1.84 13.29
CA LYS A 112 5.59 2.06 12.56
C LYS A 112 6.53 0.87 12.72
N LYS A 113 6.71 0.38 13.95
CA LYS A 113 7.53 -0.80 14.24
C LYS A 113 7.04 -2.03 13.45
N LYS A 114 5.72 -2.24 13.37
CA LYS A 114 5.13 -3.32 12.55
C LYS A 114 5.50 -3.17 11.06
N ILE A 115 5.43 -1.96 10.51
CA ILE A 115 5.89 -1.69 9.15
C ILE A 115 7.37 -2.07 9.00
N GLY A 116 8.22 -1.66 9.95
CA GLY A 116 9.64 -1.99 9.95
C GLY A 116 9.92 -3.49 9.96
N VAL A 117 9.20 -4.25 10.79
CA VAL A 117 9.28 -5.72 10.83
C VAL A 117 8.92 -6.32 9.47
N LEU A 118 7.77 -5.93 8.90
CA LEU A 118 7.30 -6.48 7.63
C LEU A 118 8.21 -6.11 6.46
N CYS A 119 8.71 -4.87 6.37
CA CYS A 119 9.64 -4.48 5.31
C CYS A 119 10.98 -5.21 5.40
N ARG A 120 11.51 -5.48 6.61
CA ARG A 120 12.70 -6.32 6.78
C ARG A 120 12.42 -7.77 6.43
N TYR A 121 11.27 -8.30 6.84
CA TYR A 121 10.84 -9.65 6.49
C TYR A 121 10.76 -9.81 4.97
N LEU A 122 10.14 -8.85 4.26
CA LEU A 122 10.07 -8.84 2.80
C LEU A 122 11.46 -8.86 2.16
N ARG A 123 12.38 -8.00 2.62
CA ARG A 123 13.77 -7.98 2.12
C ARG A 123 14.41 -9.36 2.19
N ASP A 124 14.23 -10.05 3.30
CA ASP A 124 14.88 -11.33 3.60
C ASP A 124 14.15 -12.53 2.98
N ASN A 125 12.92 -12.35 2.49
CA ASN A 125 12.04 -13.43 1.98
C ASN A 125 11.40 -13.09 0.62
N PHE A 126 11.97 -12.16 -0.14
CA PHE A 126 11.40 -11.69 -1.40
C PHE A 126 11.28 -12.80 -2.46
N ASP A 127 12.20 -13.77 -2.42
CA ASP A 127 12.16 -14.98 -3.26
C ASP A 127 10.87 -15.81 -3.08
N LYS A 128 10.17 -15.64 -1.96
CA LYS A 128 8.91 -16.32 -1.67
C LYS A 128 7.67 -15.56 -2.15
N VAL A 129 7.84 -14.33 -2.64
CA VAL A 129 6.74 -13.60 -3.31
C VAL A 129 6.47 -14.28 -4.65
N PRO A 130 5.20 -14.55 -5.01
CA PRO A 130 4.86 -15.12 -6.31
C PRO A 130 5.43 -14.28 -7.45
N ASP A 131 5.95 -14.96 -8.48
CA ASP A 131 6.54 -14.33 -9.67
C ASP A 131 7.76 -13.42 -9.40
N SER A 132 8.33 -13.43 -8.19
CA SER A 132 9.51 -12.62 -7.82
C SER A 132 10.71 -12.84 -8.75
N ALA A 133 10.86 -14.03 -9.33
CA ALA A 133 11.91 -14.35 -10.30
C ALA A 133 11.80 -13.54 -11.60
N GLN A 134 10.62 -13.00 -11.92
CA GLN A 134 10.37 -12.15 -13.08
C GLN A 134 10.48 -10.65 -12.75
N MET A 135 10.56 -10.30 -11.45
CA MET A 135 10.65 -8.93 -10.97
C MET A 135 12.08 -8.43 -10.87
N PHE A 136 12.25 -7.14 -10.63
CA PHE A 136 13.56 -6.61 -10.21
C PHE A 136 13.95 -7.12 -8.81
N PRO A 137 15.26 -7.29 -8.54
CA PRO A 137 15.73 -7.62 -7.20
C PRO A 137 15.22 -6.63 -6.15
N ILE A 138 14.92 -7.12 -4.94
CA ILE A 138 14.28 -6.34 -3.88
C ILE A 138 15.08 -5.07 -3.54
N GLU A 139 16.41 -5.11 -3.57
CA GLU A 139 17.24 -3.94 -3.31
C GLU A 139 17.03 -2.83 -4.34
N LYS A 140 16.80 -3.21 -5.61
CA LYS A 140 16.49 -2.26 -6.67
C LYS A 140 15.08 -1.69 -6.47
N GLN A 141 14.12 -2.52 -6.08
CA GLN A 141 12.74 -2.08 -5.79
C GLN A 141 12.70 -1.09 -4.61
N MET A 142 13.34 -1.43 -3.49
CA MET A 142 13.44 -0.54 -2.31
C MET A 142 14.13 0.79 -2.64
N LYS A 143 15.19 0.79 -3.45
CA LYS A 143 15.84 2.02 -3.93
C LYS A 143 14.93 2.89 -4.78
N ILE A 144 14.12 2.26 -5.64
CA ILE A 144 13.12 2.93 -6.48
C ILE A 144 12.10 3.63 -5.58
N GLU A 145 11.48 2.92 -4.63
CA GLU A 145 10.47 3.53 -3.75
C GLU A 145 10.99 4.69 -2.91
N ILE A 146 12.17 4.54 -2.29
CA ILE A 146 12.84 5.61 -1.54
C ILE A 146 13.13 6.82 -2.45
N LYS A 147 13.63 6.57 -3.67
CA LYS A 147 13.90 7.63 -4.65
C LYS A 147 12.62 8.31 -5.13
N TYR A 148 11.53 7.56 -5.28
CA TYR A 148 10.29 8.05 -5.87
C TYR A 148 9.25 8.57 -4.88
N GLY A 149 9.47 8.53 -3.56
CA GLY A 149 8.78 9.50 -2.71
C GLY A 149 8.54 9.23 -1.24
N CYS A 150 8.86 8.04 -0.72
CA CYS A 150 8.78 7.82 0.73
C CYS A 150 9.99 8.51 1.41
N PRO A 151 9.81 9.55 2.26
CA PRO A 151 10.91 10.18 2.96
C PRO A 151 11.40 9.35 4.16
N TYR A 152 10.68 8.28 4.50
CA TYR A 152 10.99 7.42 5.64
C TYR A 152 11.86 6.24 5.23
N ASN A 153 12.83 5.91 6.09
CA ASN A 153 13.53 4.65 5.98
C ASN A 153 12.71 3.55 6.66
N LEU A 154 11.89 2.86 5.86
CA LEU A 154 11.02 1.78 6.31
C LEU A 154 11.77 0.62 6.98
N LEU A 155 13.08 0.47 6.72
CA LEU A 155 13.88 -0.61 7.31
C LEU A 155 14.35 -0.30 8.74
N THR A 156 14.24 0.96 9.19
CA THR A 156 14.73 1.43 10.49
C THR A 156 13.63 1.83 11.47
N PHE A 157 12.35 1.69 11.10
CA PHE A 157 11.27 1.74 12.07
C PHE A 157 11.35 0.58 13.07
#